data_AF-A0A919XZR9-F1
#
_entry.id   AF-A0A919XZR9-F1
#
_cell.length_a   1.000
_cell.length_b   1.000
_cell.length_c   1.000
_cell.angle_alpha   90.00
_cell.angle_beta   90.00
_cell.angle_gamma   90.00
#
_symmetry.space_group_name_H-M   'P 1'
#
loop_
_entity.id
_entity.type
_entity.pdbx_description
1 polymer ?
#
loop_
_entity_poly.entity_id
_entity_poly.type
_entity_poly.pdbx_seq_one_letter_code
_entity_poly.pdbx_strand_id
1 'polypeptide(L)'
;MAGDIEISESEFEFYKANIKLINQLNEAEGNFSFQTGIPSDQELVDEMLKKRLSVQYARNSGITVDEDEIIEVVNREKSILNSSNLDIENQALIQEIMKQRIKLTGLSEEDFWKSDFVHKEYESVLYIDKLFKDLMEKEEISNIQDFEKLQIHLLEQYKNTSGEH
;
A
#
# COMPACT_ATOMS: atom_id res chain seq x y z
N MET A 1 6.94 20.87 10.88
CA MET A 1 5.82 20.38 11.69
C MET A 1 5.60 18.94 11.29
N ALA A 2 5.94 17.99 12.15
CA ALA A 2 5.55 16.61 11.93
C ALA A 2 4.02 16.58 12.07
N GLY A 3 3.30 16.42 10.95
CA GLY A 3 1.88 16.13 11.03
C GLY A 3 1.74 14.75 11.68
N ASP A 4 0.94 14.65 12.73
CA ASP A 4 0.77 13.42 13.50
C ASP A 4 0.40 12.27 12.55
N ILE A 5 1.28 11.27 12.48
CA ILE A 5 1.05 10.04 11.72
C ILE A 5 0.20 9.12 12.60
N GLU A 6 -1.12 9.15 12.39
CA GLU A 6 -2.08 8.45 13.26
C GLU A 6 -2.74 7.23 12.59
N ILE A 7 -2.36 6.01 12.98
CA ILE A 7 -3.01 4.79 12.48
C ILE A 7 -4.20 4.46 13.38
N SER A 8 -5.41 4.52 12.83
CA SER A 8 -6.61 4.11 13.57
C SER A 8 -6.70 2.58 13.69
N GLU A 9 -7.38 2.10 14.73
CA GLU A 9 -7.62 0.66 14.95
C GLU A 9 -8.35 0.02 13.76
N SER A 10 -9.34 0.71 13.17
CA SER A 10 -10.06 0.23 11.99
C SER A 10 -9.17 0.10 10.76
N GLU A 11 -8.25 1.05 10.56
CA GLU A 11 -7.28 0.97 9.45
C GLU A 11 -6.31 -0.19 9.66
N PHE A 12 -5.85 -0.40 10.90
CA PHE A 12 -4.95 -1.49 11.25
C PHE A 12 -5.61 -2.85 11.05
N GLU A 13 -6.82 -3.06 11.55
CA GLU A 13 -7.54 -4.33 11.41
C GLU A 13 -7.87 -4.63 9.94
N PHE A 14 -8.23 -3.61 9.15
CA PHE A 14 -8.42 -3.77 7.72
C PHE A 14 -7.12 -4.16 7.01
N TYR A 15 -6.01 -3.48 7.31
CA TYR A 15 -4.69 -3.78 6.75
C TYR A 15 -4.27 -5.22 7.08
N LYS A 16 -4.39 -5.62 8.35
CA LYS A 16 -4.09 -6.96 8.84
C LYS A 16 -4.95 -8.02 8.17
N ALA A 17 -6.25 -7.78 8.00
CA ALA A 17 -7.15 -8.68 7.28
C ALA A 17 -6.74 -8.85 5.81
N ASN A 18 -6.32 -7.75 5.16
CA ASN A 18 -5.87 -7.78 3.77
C ASN A 18 -4.55 -8.56 3.60
N ILE A 19 -3.57 -8.38 4.49
CA ILE A 19 -2.33 -9.16 4.47
C ILE A 19 -2.60 -10.66 4.68
N LYS A 20 -3.47 -11.01 5.63
CA LYS A 20 -3.87 -12.40 5.86
C LYS A 20 -4.53 -13.01 4.63
N LEU A 21 -5.41 -12.28 3.95
CA LEU A 21 -6.08 -12.72 2.74
C LEU A 21 -5.07 -12.99 1.61
N ILE A 22 -4.13 -12.07 1.37
CA ILE A 22 -3.10 -12.22 0.33
C ILE A 22 -2.23 -13.45 0.62
N ASN A 23 -1.81 -13.64 1.87
CA ASN A 23 -1.02 -14.82 2.26
C ASN A 23 -1.79 -16.12 2.04
N GLN A 24 -3.07 -16.18 2.45
CA GLN A 24 -3.92 -17.37 2.26
C GLN A 24 -4.09 -17.73 0.78
N LEU A 25 -4.26 -16.73 -0.09
CA LEU A 25 -4.44 -16.97 -1.52
C LEU A 25 -3.13 -17.39 -2.20
N ASN A 26 -1.99 -16.79 -1.82
CA ASN A 26 -0.68 -17.21 -2.31
C ASN A 26 -0.32 -18.65 -1.90
N GLU A 27 -0.64 -19.03 -0.65
CA GLU A 27 -0.49 -20.42 -0.17
C GLU A 27 -1.38 -21.39 -0.97
N ALA A 28 -2.63 -21.01 -1.26
CA ALA A 28 -3.56 -21.83 -2.00
C ALA A 28 -3.13 -22.07 -3.47
N GLU A 29 -2.43 -21.11 -4.08
CA GLU A 29 -1.93 -21.22 -5.46
C GLU A 29 -0.52 -21.83 -5.56
N GLY A 30 0.09 -22.22 -4.43
CA GLY A 30 1.45 -22.78 -4.42
C GLY A 30 2.54 -21.75 -4.74
N ASN A 31 2.20 -20.47 -4.73
CA ASN A 31 3.10 -19.34 -4.95
C ASN A 31 3.79 -18.97 -3.63
N PHE A 32 4.86 -19.69 -3.27
CA PHE A 32 5.68 -19.44 -2.08
C PHE A 32 6.60 -18.20 -2.21
N SER A 33 6.12 -17.10 -2.79
CA SER A 33 6.95 -15.91 -3.06
C SER A 33 6.94 -14.87 -1.93
N PHE A 34 6.02 -14.97 -0.96
CA PHE A 34 5.97 -14.08 0.20
C PHE A 34 6.35 -14.81 1.50
N GLN A 35 7.02 -14.06 2.39
CA GLN A 35 7.63 -14.50 3.64
C GLN A 35 6.84 -15.58 4.39
N THR A 36 7.56 -16.58 4.89
CA THR A 36 6.99 -17.67 5.68
C THR A 36 6.47 -17.15 7.02
N GLY A 37 5.18 -16.83 7.09
CA GLY A 37 4.46 -16.47 8.32
C GLY A 37 3.65 -15.19 8.20
N ILE A 38 2.54 -15.12 8.94
CA ILE A 38 1.78 -13.87 9.11
C ILE A 38 2.64 -12.92 9.95
N PRO A 39 2.94 -11.69 9.49
CA PRO A 39 3.69 -10.71 10.27
C PRO A 39 3.01 -10.43 11.62
N SER A 40 3.82 -10.15 12.64
CA SER A 40 3.33 -9.71 13.94
C SER A 40 2.64 -8.34 13.85
N ASP A 41 1.82 -8.02 14.85
CA ASP A 41 1.09 -6.75 14.88
C ASP A 41 2.04 -5.54 14.85
N GLN A 42 3.20 -5.64 15.52
CA GLN A 42 4.21 -4.58 15.49
C GLN A 42 4.85 -4.43 14.11
N GLU A 43 5.13 -5.53 13.40
CA GLU A 43 5.65 -5.48 12.04
C GLU A 43 4.63 -4.85 11.08
N LEU A 44 3.35 -5.19 11.22
CA LEU A 44 2.28 -4.57 10.44
C LEU A 44 2.16 -3.06 10.69
N VAL A 45 2.24 -2.63 11.95
CA VAL A 45 2.27 -1.21 12.31
C VAL A 45 3.49 -0.52 11.70
N ASP A 46 4.66 -1.15 11.78
CA ASP A 46 5.90 -0.62 11.21
C ASP A 46 5.81 -0.46 9.68
N GLU A 47 5.20 -1.40 8.96
CA GLU A 47 4.92 -1.25 7.53
C GLU A 47 3.97 -0.09 7.22
N MET A 48 2.88 0.04 8.00
CA MET A 48 1.93 1.16 7.83
C MET A 48 2.59 2.51 8.11
N LEU A 49 3.47 2.59 9.11
CA LEU A 49 4.24 3.79 9.43
C LEU A 49 5.25 4.11 8.32
N LYS A 50 6.01 3.12 7.84
CA LYS A 50 6.93 3.29 6.70
C LYS A 50 6.22 3.87 5.49
N LYS A 51 5.04 3.32 5.13
CA LYS A 51 4.20 3.84 4.04
C LYS A 51 3.87 5.33 4.23
N ARG A 52 3.36 5.72 5.41
CA ARG A 52 2.96 7.10 5.68
C ARG A 52 4.14 8.07 5.73
N LEU A 53 5.27 7.64 6.30
CA LEU A 53 6.51 8.41 6.32
C LEU A 53 7.05 8.62 4.90
N SER A 54 6.99 7.62 4.03
CA SER A 54 7.34 7.77 2.62
C SER A 54 6.46 8.78 1.90
N VAL A 55 5.14 8.76 2.12
CA VAL A 55 4.21 9.76 1.56
C VAL A 55 4.55 11.16 2.06
N GLN A 56 4.82 11.31 3.36
CA GLN A 56 5.21 12.59 3.93
C GLN A 56 6.54 13.09 3.33
N TYR A 57 7.52 12.20 3.20
CA TYR A 57 8.81 12.50 2.58
C TYR A 57 8.63 12.94 1.12
N ALA A 58 7.83 12.20 0.33
CA ALA A 58 7.51 12.57 -1.05
C ALA A 58 6.92 13.97 -1.16
N ARG A 59 5.92 14.29 -0.33
CA ARG A 59 5.30 15.63 -0.27
C ARG A 59 6.31 16.71 0.10
N ASN A 60 7.18 16.45 1.08
CA ASN A 60 8.22 17.39 1.50
C ASN A 60 9.29 17.61 0.42
N SER A 61 9.53 16.61 -0.43
CA SER A 61 10.43 16.68 -1.58
C SER A 61 9.81 17.36 -2.80
N GLY A 62 8.57 17.87 -2.68
CA GLY A 62 7.87 18.59 -3.75
C GLY A 62 7.15 17.70 -4.76
N ILE A 63 7.03 16.39 -4.49
CA ILE A 63 6.23 15.49 -5.31
C ILE A 63 4.75 15.78 -5.08
N THR A 64 3.97 15.76 -6.15
CA THR A 64 2.51 15.91 -6.11
C THR A 64 1.83 14.70 -6.75
N VAL A 65 0.62 14.40 -6.32
CA VAL A 65 -0.29 13.44 -6.94
C VAL A 65 -1.59 14.17 -7.18
N ASP A 66 -2.03 14.18 -8.43
CA ASP A 66 -3.28 14.83 -8.83
C ASP A 66 -4.45 13.85 -8.78
N GLU A 67 -5.65 14.38 -8.55
CA GLU A 67 -6.88 13.58 -8.46
C GLU A 67 -7.12 12.72 -9.71
N ASP A 68 -6.80 13.25 -10.88
CA ASP A 68 -6.96 12.54 -12.15
C ASP A 68 -6.10 11.27 -12.20
N GLU A 69 -4.89 11.30 -11.62
CA GLU A 69 -4.01 10.11 -11.56
C GLU A 69 -4.61 9.02 -10.67
N ILE A 70 -5.25 9.42 -9.56
CA ILE A 70 -5.93 8.49 -8.65
C ILE A 70 -7.10 7.84 -9.38
N ILE A 71 -7.90 8.65 -10.08
CA ILE A 71 -9.04 8.19 -10.88
C ILE A 71 -8.59 7.22 -11.98
N GLU A 72 -7.49 7.51 -12.68
CA GLU A 72 -6.92 6.63 -13.70
C GLU A 72 -6.55 5.26 -13.13
N VAL A 73 -5.86 5.22 -11.99
CA VAL A 73 -5.51 3.96 -11.32
C VAL A 73 -6.77 3.21 -10.89
N VAL A 74 -7.73 3.88 -10.26
CA VAL A 74 -8.99 3.26 -9.84
C VAL A 74 -9.75 2.67 -11.03
N ASN A 75 -9.82 3.38 -12.14
CA ASN A 75 -10.48 2.89 -13.35
C ASN A 75 -9.75 1.69 -13.97
N ARG A 76 -8.42 1.67 -13.93
CA ARG A 76 -7.64 0.51 -14.36
C ARG A 76 -7.93 -0.73 -13.51
N GLU A 77 -7.93 -0.57 -12.18
CA GLU A 77 -8.21 -1.67 -11.25
C GLU A 77 -9.66 -2.18 -11.38
N LYS A 78 -10.63 -1.27 -11.56
CA LYS A 78 -12.02 -1.63 -11.93
C LYS A 78 -12.09 -2.43 -13.23
N SER A 79 -11.32 -2.05 -14.24
CA SER A 79 -11.29 -2.74 -15.52
C SER A 79 -10.69 -4.15 -15.38
N ILE A 80 -9.65 -4.32 -14.56
CA ILE A 80 -9.06 -5.64 -14.27
C ILE A 80 -10.05 -6.52 -13.51
N LEU A 81 -10.79 -5.95 -12.56
CA LEU A 81 -11.83 -6.67 -11.81
C LEU A 81 -12.96 -7.18 -12.71
N ASN A 82 -13.35 -6.39 -13.72
CA ASN A 82 -14.48 -6.67 -14.60
C ASN A 82 -14.11 -7.34 -15.94
N SER A 83 -12.82 -7.58 -16.19
CA SER A 83 -12.39 -8.20 -17.44
C SER A 83 -12.76 -9.69 -17.49
N SER A 84 -13.26 -10.15 -18.63
CA SER A 84 -13.52 -11.58 -18.88
C SER A 84 -12.29 -12.34 -19.39
N ASN A 85 -11.16 -11.67 -19.60
CA ASN A 85 -9.93 -12.29 -20.08
C ASN A 85 -9.14 -12.84 -18.89
N LEU A 86 -9.24 -14.14 -18.62
CA LEU A 86 -8.53 -14.82 -17.53
C LEU A 86 -7.23 -15.48 -18.00
N ASP A 87 -6.87 -15.33 -19.27
CA ASP A 87 -5.70 -15.98 -19.88
C ASP A 87 -4.38 -15.24 -19.56
N ILE A 88 -4.44 -14.11 -18.85
CA ILE A 88 -3.24 -13.43 -18.34
C ILE A 88 -2.86 -14.04 -17.00
N GLU A 89 -1.59 -14.42 -16.88
CA GLU A 89 -0.99 -14.96 -15.67
C GLU A 89 -1.34 -14.08 -14.45
N ASN A 90 -1.84 -14.72 -13.38
CA ASN A 90 -2.28 -14.11 -12.11
C ASN A 90 -3.53 -13.22 -12.18
N GLN A 91 -4.19 -13.02 -13.32
CA GLN A 91 -5.39 -12.17 -13.39
C GLN A 91 -6.57 -12.73 -12.60
N ALA A 92 -6.78 -14.05 -12.61
CA ALA A 92 -7.81 -14.70 -11.80
C ALA A 92 -7.57 -14.50 -10.29
N LEU A 93 -6.31 -14.63 -9.84
CA LEU A 93 -5.90 -14.37 -8.46
C LEU A 93 -6.18 -12.92 -8.07
N ILE A 94 -5.77 -11.94 -8.90
CA ILE A 94 -5.99 -10.51 -8.64
C ILE A 94 -7.48 -10.20 -8.51
N GLN A 95 -8.32 -10.74 -9.40
CA GLN A 95 -9.77 -10.57 -9.30
C GLN A 95 -10.34 -11.15 -8.00
N GLU A 96 -9.88 -12.33 -7.59
CA GLU A 96 -10.35 -12.96 -6.35
C GLU A 96 -9.92 -12.16 -5.11
N ILE A 97 -8.65 -11.71 -5.05
CA ILE A 97 -8.16 -10.82 -3.99
C ILE A 97 -9.06 -9.58 -3.89
N MET A 98 -9.34 -8.93 -5.02
CA MET A 98 -10.15 -7.70 -5.03
C MET A 98 -11.60 -7.94 -4.61
N LYS A 99 -12.23 -9.03 -5.05
CA LYS A 99 -13.59 -9.41 -4.61
C LYS A 99 -13.65 -9.66 -3.11
N GLN A 100 -12.68 -10.40 -2.56
CA GLN A 100 -12.62 -10.66 -1.13
C GLN A 100 -12.33 -9.38 -0.34
N ARG A 101 -11.45 -8.49 -0.84
CA ARG A 101 -11.17 -7.20 -0.21
C ARG A 101 -12.41 -6.31 -0.12
N ILE A 102 -13.21 -6.23 -1.19
CA ILE A 102 -14.51 -5.51 -1.18
C ILE A 102 -15.42 -6.15 -0.13
N LYS A 103 -15.56 -7.47 -0.13
CA LYS A 103 -16.41 -8.21 0.82
C LYS A 103 -16.02 -7.97 2.28
N LEU A 104 -14.72 -7.89 2.60
CA LEU A 104 -14.23 -7.60 3.95
C LEU A 104 -14.72 -6.25 4.49
N THR A 105 -14.98 -5.28 3.61
CA THR A 105 -15.44 -3.95 4.01
C THR A 105 -16.93 -3.90 4.34
N GLY A 106 -17.70 -4.91 3.91
CA GLY A 106 -19.17 -4.90 3.97
C GLY A 106 -19.83 -3.87 3.05
N LEU A 107 -19.06 -3.14 2.24
CA LEU A 107 -19.56 -2.16 1.28
C LEU A 107 -20.00 -2.84 -0.03
N SER A 108 -20.85 -2.15 -0.77
CA SER A 108 -21.05 -2.46 -2.19
C SER A 108 -19.75 -2.15 -2.96
N GLU A 109 -19.57 -2.75 -4.14
CA GLU A 109 -18.42 -2.43 -5.00
C GLU A 109 -18.39 -0.92 -5.34
N GLU A 110 -19.54 -0.33 -5.65
CA GLU A 110 -19.64 1.10 -5.97
C GLU A 110 -19.21 1.98 -4.80
N ASP A 111 -19.68 1.67 -3.58
CA ASP A 111 -19.32 2.41 -2.37
C ASP A 111 -17.86 2.19 -1.97
N PHE A 112 -17.33 0.98 -2.17
CA PHE A 112 -15.92 0.67 -1.95
C PHE A 112 -15.04 1.59 -2.80
N TRP A 113 -15.29 1.67 -4.10
CA TRP A 113 -14.50 2.51 -5.00
C TRP A 113 -14.65 4.02 -4.78
N LYS A 114 -15.71 4.46 -4.11
CA LYS A 114 -15.94 5.87 -3.73
C LYS A 114 -15.45 6.20 -2.32
N SER A 115 -15.00 5.20 -1.57
CA SER A 115 -14.63 5.40 -0.18
C SER A 115 -13.32 6.16 -0.02
N ASP A 116 -13.26 7.04 0.97
CA ASP A 116 -12.07 7.82 1.29
C ASP A 116 -10.84 6.95 1.58
N PHE A 117 -11.03 5.78 2.18
CA PHE A 117 -9.90 4.90 2.51
C PHE A 117 -9.32 4.26 1.24
N VAL A 118 -10.14 3.87 0.25
CA VAL A 118 -9.64 3.34 -1.04
C VAL A 118 -8.90 4.44 -1.79
N HIS A 119 -9.47 5.65 -1.80
CA HIS A 119 -8.85 6.80 -2.44
C HIS A 119 -7.48 7.12 -1.84
N LYS A 120 -7.39 7.29 -0.51
CA LYS A 120 -6.13 7.53 0.22
C LYS A 120 -5.09 6.43 0.02
N GLU A 121 -5.54 5.18 -0.10
CA GLU A 121 -4.65 4.06 -0.35
C GLU A 121 -3.98 4.15 -1.72
N TYR A 122 -4.75 4.47 -2.77
CA TYR A 122 -4.21 4.67 -4.13
C TYR A 122 -3.36 5.95 -4.24
N GLU A 123 -3.79 7.04 -3.59
CA GLU A 123 -2.99 8.26 -3.47
C GLU A 123 -1.62 7.95 -2.88
N SER A 124 -1.59 7.20 -1.77
CA SER A 124 -0.34 6.82 -1.10
C SER A 124 0.57 5.96 -1.99
N VAL A 125 0.00 5.01 -2.74
CA VAL A 125 0.76 4.18 -3.68
C VAL A 125 1.38 5.04 -4.79
N LEU A 126 0.61 6.00 -5.34
CA LEU A 126 1.11 6.92 -6.36
C LEU A 126 2.26 7.79 -5.83
N TYR A 127 2.14 8.33 -4.62
CA TYR A 127 3.23 9.07 -3.99
C TYR A 127 4.51 8.23 -3.83
N ILE A 128 4.36 6.97 -3.40
CA ILE A 128 5.49 6.05 -3.19
C ILE A 128 6.14 5.67 -4.52
N ASP A 129 5.34 5.36 -5.55
CA ASP A 129 5.84 5.05 -6.90
C ASP A 129 6.59 6.24 -7.51
N LYS A 130 6.02 7.45 -7.40
CA LYS A 130 6.70 8.68 -7.85
C LYS A 130 7.98 8.96 -7.08
N LEU A 131 7.97 8.76 -5.76
CA LEU A 131 9.16 8.93 -4.93
C LEU A 131 10.27 7.95 -5.34
N PHE A 132 9.92 6.67 -5.53
CA PHE A 132 10.87 5.67 -5.99
C PHE A 132 11.50 6.07 -7.34
N LYS A 133 10.69 6.50 -8.30
CA LYS A 133 11.15 6.96 -9.62
C LYS A 133 12.04 8.19 -9.52
N ASP A 134 11.62 9.21 -8.78
CA ASP A 134 12.38 10.44 -8.59
C ASP A 134 13.76 10.18 -7.97
N LEU A 135 13.83 9.31 -6.96
CA LEU A 135 15.10 8.92 -6.33
C LEU A 135 16.00 8.11 -7.26
N MET A 136 15.43 7.22 -8.08
CA MET A 136 16.17 6.49 -9.12
C MET A 136 16.74 7.43 -10.18
N GLU A 137 15.93 8.40 -10.64
CA GLU A 137 16.34 9.40 -11.66
C GLU A 137 17.42 10.35 -11.13
N LYS A 138 17.40 10.67 -9.84
CA LYS A 138 18.44 11.46 -9.16
C LYS A 138 19.67 10.65 -8.77
N GLU A 139 19.69 9.35 -9.06
CA GLU A 139 20.74 8.40 -8.68
C GLU A 139 20.97 8.32 -7.15
N GLU A 140 19.96 8.68 -6.34
CA GLU A 140 20.00 8.59 -4.87
C GLU A 140 19.78 7.14 -4.40
N ILE A 141 19.09 6.33 -5.20
CA ILE A 141 18.92 4.88 -5.02
C ILE A 141 19.21 4.16 -6.34
N SER A 142 19.58 2.87 -6.26
CA SER A 142 19.83 2.06 -7.46
C SER A 142 18.82 0.92 -7.66
N ASN A 143 18.03 0.60 -6.64
CA ASN A 143 17.13 -0.55 -6.64
C ASN A 143 16.10 -0.45 -5.49
N ILE A 144 15.22 -1.44 -5.43
CA ILE A 144 14.18 -1.53 -4.40
C ILE A 144 14.74 -1.73 -2.98
N GLN A 145 15.90 -2.40 -2.83
CA GLN A 145 16.51 -2.60 -1.51
C GLN A 145 17.06 -1.28 -0.93
N ASP A 146 17.56 -0.39 -1.78
CA ASP A 146 18.00 0.94 -1.35
C ASP A 146 16.81 1.82 -0.96
N PHE A 147 15.68 1.68 -1.66
CA PHE A 147 14.43 2.30 -1.25
C PHE A 147 13.93 1.78 0.11
N GLU A 148 13.96 0.46 0.32
CA GLU A 148 13.58 -0.13 1.60
C GLU A 148 14.45 0.39 2.76
N LYS A 149 15.76 0.56 2.55
CA LYS A 149 16.66 1.18 3.54
C LYS A 149 16.26 2.61 3.87
N LEU A 150 15.85 3.41 2.88
CA LEU A 150 15.32 4.76 3.13
C LEU A 150 14.06 4.68 4.00
N GLN A 151 13.13 3.78 3.72
CA GLN A 151 11.91 3.64 4.52
C GLN A 151 12.21 3.23 5.97
N ILE A 152 13.14 2.31 6.17
CA ILE A 152 13.62 1.93 7.50
C ILE A 152 14.24 3.13 8.21
N HIS A 153 15.09 3.91 7.53
CA HIS A 153 15.71 5.10 8.09
C HIS A 153 14.67 6.14 8.54
N LEU A 154 13.65 6.40 7.72
CA LEU A 154 12.54 7.30 8.08
C LEU A 154 11.80 6.81 9.33
N LEU A 155 11.55 5.50 9.43
CA LEU A 155 10.90 4.89 10.59
C LEU A 155 11.75 5.04 11.86
N GLU A 156 13.05 4.81 11.78
CA GLU A 156 13.97 4.97 12.90
C GLU A 156 14.01 6.44 13.39
N GLN A 157 14.09 7.40 12.46
CA GLN A 157 14.03 8.82 12.81
C GLN A 157 12.72 9.19 13.52
N TYR A 158 11.59 8.69 13.01
CA TYR A 158 10.28 8.93 13.60
C TYR A 158 10.17 8.36 15.02
N LYS A 159 10.60 7.12 15.23
CA LYS A 159 10.58 6.44 16.55
C LYS A 159 11.48 7.14 17.56
N ASN A 160 12.68 7.59 17.15
CA ASN A 160 13.59 8.31 18.02
C ASN A 160 13.02 9.67 18.44
N THR A 161 12.37 10.40 17.54
CA THR A 161 11.78 11.71 17.84
C THR A 161 10.53 11.58 18.71
N SER A 162 9.76 10.49 18.55
CA SER A 162 8.52 10.24 19.33
C SER A 162 8.79 9.64 20.71
N GLY A 163 9.97 9.06 20.94
CA GLY A 163 10.37 8.48 22.23
C GLY A 163 10.96 9.47 23.25
N GLU A 164 11.15 10.73 22.88
CA GLU A 164 11.68 11.80 23.74
C GLU A 164 10.59 12.63 24.47
N HIS A 165 9.33 12.18 24.44
CA HIS A 165 8.19 12.83 25.11
C HIS A 165 7.49 11.95 26.14
#